data_AF-A0A8H3ZWM0-F1
#
_entry.id   AF-A0A8H3ZWM0-F1
#
_cell.length_a   1.000
_cell.length_b   1.000
_cell.length_c   1.000
_cell.angle_alpha   90.00
_cell.angle_beta   90.00
_cell.angle_gamma   90.00
#
_symmetry.space_group_name_H-M   'P 1'
#
loop_
_entity.id
_entity.type
_entity.pdbx_description
1 polymer ?
#
loop_
_entity_poly.entity_id
_entity_poly.type
_entity_poly.pdbx_seq_one_letter_code
_entity_poly.pdbx_strand_id
1 'polypeptide(L)'
;MLDQTTKEAAIILNRHLNWKKSQQDEDNLVSWSSSLLFTLQYALYRHSERSKGRSAHNVHIIMIDTALFPKGAFIRDLEVMYCLRNKNFQLRQLYLLRTGQWGRTFSFGEYLSQSSINVSRASGVTSLKTLIDTGLFKEYVCPYLGDSIHWSRLAKRVLSLREEVDSLRVEHQAWASLEHARTFIAIAEACFGSHGANRNLAPAFAVMLLSLPLLPGFENDSVDAFLKLYPGT
;
A
#
# COMPACT_ATOMS: atom_id res chain seq x y z
N MET A 1 13.01 -32.05 15.28
CA MET A 1 13.60 -31.29 14.15
C MET A 1 12.62 -30.24 13.61
N LEU A 2 11.41 -30.60 13.17
CA LEU A 2 10.37 -29.66 12.69
C LEU A 2 9.96 -28.55 13.69
N ASP A 3 9.90 -28.83 15.00
CA ASP A 3 9.51 -27.82 16.01
C ASP A 3 10.56 -26.70 16.19
N GLN A 4 11.84 -27.04 16.05
CA GLN A 4 12.94 -26.07 16.17
C GLN A 4 12.96 -25.12 14.96
N THR A 5 12.83 -25.67 13.74
CA THR A 5 12.74 -24.90 12.51
C THR A 5 11.53 -23.94 12.49
N THR A 6 10.38 -24.37 13.03
CA THR A 6 9.19 -23.51 13.09
C THR A 6 9.29 -22.40 14.14
N LYS A 7 10.02 -22.62 15.24
CA LYS A 7 10.36 -21.56 16.22
C LYS A 7 11.31 -20.52 15.62
N GLU A 8 12.34 -20.96 14.91
CA GLU A 8 13.28 -20.07 14.22
C GLU A 8 12.58 -19.23 13.15
N ALA A 9 11.73 -19.86 12.32
CA ALA A 9 10.91 -19.15 11.34
C ALA A 9 10.01 -18.10 11.99
N ALA A 10 9.41 -18.39 13.14
CA ALA A 10 8.57 -17.45 13.87
C ALA A 10 9.36 -16.25 14.43
N ILE A 11 10.60 -16.46 14.86
CA ILE A 11 11.51 -15.39 15.31
C ILE A 11 11.89 -14.49 14.13
N ILE A 12 12.30 -15.08 13.00
CA ILE A 12 12.65 -14.36 11.77
C ILE A 12 11.47 -13.52 11.30
N LEU A 13 10.28 -14.13 11.19
CA LEU A 13 9.06 -13.43 10.78
C LEU A 13 8.71 -12.27 11.72
N ASN A 14 8.73 -12.51 13.04
CA ASN A 14 8.44 -11.45 14.01
C ASN A 14 9.43 -10.29 13.90
N ARG A 15 10.71 -10.57 13.69
CA ARG A 15 11.74 -9.55 13.54
C ARG A 15 11.53 -8.73 12.27
N HIS A 16 11.30 -9.40 11.15
CA HIS A 16 11.06 -8.79 9.84
C HIS A 16 9.85 -7.84 9.89
N LEU A 17 8.70 -8.31 10.37
CA LEU A 17 7.46 -7.54 10.42
C LEU A 17 7.50 -6.35 11.41
N ASN A 18 8.45 -6.35 12.36
CA ASN A 18 8.68 -5.23 13.27
C ASN A 18 9.83 -4.31 12.83
N TRP A 19 10.42 -4.55 11.65
CA TRP A 19 11.59 -3.82 11.14
C TRP A 19 12.78 -3.78 12.10
N LYS A 20 12.91 -4.81 12.94
CA LYS A 20 14.00 -4.93 13.92
C LYS A 20 15.24 -5.53 13.25
N LYS A 21 15.86 -4.82 12.31
CA LYS A 21 17.13 -5.30 11.72
C LYS A 21 18.23 -5.27 12.78
N SER A 22 18.81 -6.42 13.11
CA SER A 22 20.12 -6.46 13.77
C SER A 22 21.22 -6.43 12.71
N GLN A 23 22.44 -6.06 13.08
CA GLN A 23 23.60 -6.05 12.18
C GLN A 23 23.96 -7.45 11.62
N GLN A 24 23.35 -8.52 12.14
CA GLN A 24 23.63 -9.92 11.80
C GLN A 24 22.46 -10.62 11.09
N ASP A 25 21.35 -9.93 10.83
CA ASP A 25 20.15 -10.57 10.29
C ASP A 25 19.97 -10.33 8.79
N GLU A 26 20.39 -11.31 8.01
CA GLU A 26 19.97 -11.50 6.62
C GLU A 26 18.69 -12.35 6.59
N ASP A 27 17.55 -11.78 7.00
CA ASP A 27 16.30 -12.38 6.58
C ASP A 27 16.11 -12.14 5.08
N ASN A 28 15.66 -13.16 4.36
CA ASN A 28 15.43 -13.11 2.92
C ASN A 28 13.98 -12.74 2.60
N LEU A 29 13.25 -12.10 3.51
CA LEU A 29 11.87 -11.71 3.26
C LEU A 29 11.83 -10.32 2.63
N VAL A 30 10.84 -10.12 1.76
CA VAL A 30 10.53 -8.80 1.20
C VAL A 30 9.05 -8.51 1.45
N SER A 31 8.77 -7.41 2.14
CA SER A 31 7.42 -6.89 2.34
C SER A 31 6.90 -6.16 1.11
N TRP A 32 5.68 -6.52 0.72
CA TRP A 32 4.85 -5.85 -0.27
C TRP A 32 3.54 -5.40 0.41
N SER A 33 2.84 -4.43 -0.16
CA SER A 33 1.53 -4.01 0.34
C SER A 33 0.52 -3.90 -0.78
N SER A 34 -0.68 -4.44 -0.56
CA SER A 34 -1.85 -4.21 -1.41
C SER A 34 -2.64 -2.95 -1.01
N SER A 35 -2.22 -2.24 0.05
CA SER A 35 -2.90 -1.03 0.52
C SER A 35 -2.20 0.21 -0.05
N LEU A 36 -2.84 0.86 -1.03
CA LEU A 36 -2.32 2.10 -1.59
C LEU A 36 -2.20 3.20 -0.52
N LEU A 37 -3.18 3.32 0.36
CA LEU A 37 -3.17 4.29 1.46
C LEU A 37 -1.92 4.13 2.34
N PHE A 38 -1.62 2.89 2.75
CA PHE A 38 -0.42 2.60 3.52
C PHE A 38 0.85 2.92 2.72
N THR A 39 0.90 2.54 1.45
CA THR A 39 2.08 2.73 0.59
C THR A 39 2.40 4.20 0.38
N LEU A 40 1.38 5.04 0.11
CA LEU A 40 1.53 6.49 -0.01
C LEU A 40 1.99 7.12 1.32
N GLN A 41 1.35 6.76 2.44
CA GLN A 41 1.76 7.26 3.75
C GLN A 41 3.19 6.79 4.10
N TYR A 42 3.58 5.59 3.71
CA TYR A 42 4.94 5.09 3.92
C TYR A 42 5.96 5.88 3.10
N ALA A 43 5.67 6.20 1.84
CA ALA A 43 6.53 7.06 1.02
C ALA A 43 6.74 8.44 1.69
N LEU A 44 5.67 9.07 2.16
CA LEU A 44 5.72 10.35 2.89
C LEU A 44 6.47 10.23 4.22
N TYR A 45 6.31 9.13 4.94
CA TYR A 45 7.06 8.83 6.15
C TYR A 45 8.57 8.72 5.89
N ARG A 46 8.98 8.01 4.83
CA ARG A 46 10.39 7.90 4.44
C ARG A 46 10.98 9.23 3.95
N HIS A 47 10.16 10.09 3.37
CA HIS A 47 10.56 11.43 2.97
C HIS A 47 10.76 12.35 4.19
N SER A 48 9.86 12.29 5.18
CA SER A 48 9.82 13.18 6.35
C SER A 48 10.67 12.73 7.55
N GLU A 49 11.36 11.59 7.45
CA GLU A 49 12.16 11.03 8.54
C GLU A 49 13.23 12.03 9.04
N ARG A 50 13.08 12.53 10.27
CA ARG A 50 13.85 13.69 10.79
C ARG A 50 15.37 13.50 10.79
N SER A 51 15.85 12.27 10.85
CA SER A 51 17.29 11.98 10.96
C SER A 51 17.98 11.81 9.61
N LYS A 52 17.27 11.36 8.56
CA LYS A 52 17.82 10.97 7.25
C LYS A 52 16.80 11.02 6.10
N GLY A 53 15.82 11.92 6.18
CA GLY A 53 14.72 12.05 5.23
C GLY A 53 15.23 11.99 3.79
N ARG A 54 14.63 11.13 2.98
CA ARG A 54 15.03 10.98 1.58
C ARG A 54 14.39 12.09 0.78
N SER A 55 15.14 12.68 -0.16
CA SER A 55 14.54 13.54 -1.18
C SER A 55 13.36 12.81 -1.85
N ALA A 56 12.28 13.52 -2.18
CA ALA A 56 11.12 12.94 -2.87
C ALA A 56 11.50 12.27 -4.21
N HIS A 57 12.60 12.72 -4.84
CA HIS A 57 13.17 12.07 -6.03
C HIS A 57 13.75 10.68 -5.75
N ASN A 58 14.16 10.41 -4.51
CA ASN A 58 14.83 9.17 -4.11
C ASN A 58 13.88 8.19 -3.40
N VAL A 59 12.60 8.55 -3.26
CA VAL A 59 11.55 7.66 -2.75
C VAL A 59 10.73 7.20 -3.95
N HIS A 60 10.68 5.89 -4.15
CA HIS A 60 10.00 5.29 -5.29
C HIS A 60 8.90 4.35 -4.80
N ILE A 61 7.79 4.32 -5.55
CA ILE A 61 6.74 3.33 -5.40
C ILE A 61 6.84 2.38 -6.59
N ILE A 62 6.95 1.10 -6.28
CA ILE A 62 6.99 0.02 -7.26
C ILE A 62 5.64 -0.69 -7.18
N MET A 63 4.93 -0.73 -8.30
CA MET A 63 3.70 -1.50 -8.46
C MET A 63 4.00 -2.72 -9.32
N ILE A 64 3.54 -3.90 -8.91
CA ILE A 64 3.75 -5.15 -9.63
C ILE A 64 2.42 -5.73 -10.10
N ASP A 65 2.42 -6.35 -11.29
CA ASP A 65 1.30 -7.19 -11.74
C ASP A 65 1.53 -8.62 -11.22
N THR A 66 0.80 -8.98 -10.17
CA THR A 66 0.95 -10.29 -9.51
C THR A 66 0.51 -11.46 -10.40
N ALA A 67 -0.28 -11.22 -11.45
CA ALA A 67 -0.69 -12.26 -12.39
C ALA A 67 0.47 -12.77 -13.26
N LEU A 68 1.56 -11.99 -13.36
CA LEU A 68 2.77 -12.35 -14.10
C LEU A 68 3.78 -13.17 -13.27
N PHE A 69 3.46 -13.48 -12.01
CA PHE A 69 4.31 -14.26 -11.13
C PHE A 69 3.73 -15.66 -10.87
N PRO A 70 4.58 -16.67 -10.57
CA PRO A 70 4.11 -17.99 -10.19
C PRO A 70 3.16 -17.94 -8.99
N LYS A 71 2.15 -18.81 -8.99
CA LYS A 71 1.29 -19.02 -7.82
C LYS A 71 2.16 -19.35 -6.60
N GLY A 72 1.90 -18.68 -5.48
CA GLY A 72 2.68 -18.84 -4.25
C GLY A 72 3.93 -17.96 -4.15
N ALA A 73 4.23 -17.12 -5.15
CA ALA A 73 5.33 -16.14 -5.05
C ALA A 73 5.13 -15.09 -3.95
N PHE A 74 3.85 -14.82 -3.61
CA PHE A 74 3.45 -13.91 -2.55
C PHE A 74 2.52 -14.62 -1.58
N ILE A 75 2.78 -14.46 -0.29
CA ILE A 75 1.92 -14.98 0.78
C ILE A 75 1.49 -13.84 1.71
N ARG A 76 0.21 -13.80 2.09
CA ARG A 76 -0.28 -12.82 3.05
C ARG A 76 0.42 -13.02 4.39
N ASP A 77 0.89 -11.93 4.98
CA ASP A 77 1.49 -11.91 6.32
C ASP A 77 0.63 -12.66 7.35
N LEU A 78 -0.69 -12.38 7.37
CA LEU A 78 -1.64 -12.91 8.33
C LEU A 78 -1.75 -14.44 8.26
N GLU A 79 -1.60 -15.04 7.07
CA GLU A 79 -1.64 -16.49 6.90
C GLU A 79 -0.41 -17.15 7.54
N VAL A 80 0.78 -16.58 7.29
CA VAL A 80 2.02 -17.08 7.87
C VAL A 80 2.03 -16.88 9.38
N MET A 81 1.58 -15.70 9.83
CA MET A 81 1.46 -15.37 11.25
C MET A 81 0.48 -16.33 11.94
N TYR A 82 -0.67 -16.62 11.32
CA TYR A 82 -1.61 -17.59 11.85
C TYR A 82 -0.91 -18.93 12.08
N CYS A 83 -0.22 -19.48 11.08
CA CYS A 83 0.48 -20.76 11.21
C CYS A 83 1.56 -20.76 12.31
N LEU A 84 2.28 -19.64 12.50
CA LEU A 84 3.45 -19.57 13.38
C LEU A 84 3.19 -18.92 14.75
N ARG A 85 2.03 -18.33 15.00
CA ARG A 85 1.74 -17.54 16.22
C ARG A 85 2.01 -18.29 17.53
N ASN A 86 1.78 -19.61 17.56
CA ASN A 86 1.98 -20.41 18.78
C ASN A 86 3.44 -20.75 19.04
N LYS A 87 4.36 -20.39 18.13
CA LYS A 87 5.80 -20.67 18.23
C LYS A 87 6.61 -19.48 18.77
N ASN A 88 6.04 -18.27 18.77
CA ASN A 88 6.69 -17.08 19.30
C ASN A 88 5.66 -16.13 19.95
N PHE A 89 5.87 -15.77 21.22
CA PHE A 89 4.93 -14.92 21.97
C PHE A 89 4.77 -13.53 21.34
N GLN A 90 5.86 -12.89 20.92
CA GLN A 90 5.83 -11.56 20.30
C GLN A 90 5.09 -11.59 18.95
N LEU A 91 5.29 -12.63 18.15
CA LEU A 91 4.56 -12.85 16.90
C LEU A 91 3.06 -13.00 17.16
N ARG A 92 2.69 -13.75 18.21
CA ARG A 92 1.30 -13.87 18.64
C ARG A 92 0.72 -12.50 18.98
N GLN A 93 1.40 -11.69 19.78
CA GLN A 93 0.93 -10.35 20.12
C GLN A 93 0.75 -9.47 18.87
N LEU A 94 1.71 -9.53 17.93
CA LEU A 94 1.59 -8.81 16.66
C LEU A 94 0.39 -9.31 15.84
N TYR A 95 0.15 -10.62 15.80
CA TYR A 95 -1.02 -11.19 15.11
C TYR A 95 -2.33 -10.65 15.69
N LEU A 96 -2.49 -10.69 17.02
CA LEU A 96 -3.71 -10.19 17.68
C LEU A 96 -3.93 -8.68 17.44
N LEU A 97 -2.84 -7.91 17.39
CA LEU A 97 -2.87 -6.49 17.02
C LEU A 97 -3.34 -6.27 15.57
N ARG A 98 -2.84 -7.08 14.62
CA ARG A 98 -3.21 -6.98 13.20
C ARG A 98 -4.62 -7.48 12.92
N THR A 99 -5.15 -8.40 13.72
CA THR A 99 -6.52 -8.94 13.57
C THR A 99 -7.58 -8.20 14.39
N GLY A 100 -7.24 -7.08 15.03
CA GLY A 100 -8.23 -6.20 15.64
C GLY A 100 -8.77 -6.67 16.99
N GLN A 101 -8.07 -7.57 17.70
CA GLN A 101 -8.54 -8.05 19.01
C GLN A 101 -8.71 -6.91 20.05
N TRP A 102 -8.06 -5.77 19.83
CA TRP A 102 -8.08 -4.60 20.72
C TRP A 102 -8.92 -3.43 20.16
N GLY A 103 -9.91 -3.72 19.30
CA GLY A 103 -10.86 -2.73 18.78
C GLY A 103 -10.34 -1.89 17.59
N ARG A 104 -9.10 -2.11 17.14
CA ARG A 104 -8.54 -1.49 15.92
C ARG A 104 -7.68 -2.48 15.15
N THR A 105 -7.86 -2.55 13.84
CA THR A 105 -7.16 -3.49 12.95
C THR A 105 -5.91 -2.85 12.35
N PHE A 106 -4.73 -3.20 12.87
CA PHE A 106 -3.43 -2.74 12.34
C PHE A 106 -2.96 -3.55 11.11
N SER A 107 -3.89 -3.97 10.24
CA SER A 107 -3.56 -4.65 8.99
C SER A 107 -3.21 -3.64 7.91
N PHE A 108 -2.07 -3.82 7.25
CA PHE A 108 -1.60 -2.93 6.18
C PHE A 108 -1.62 -3.60 4.80
N GLY A 109 -2.35 -4.72 4.67
CA GLY A 109 -2.43 -5.51 3.45
C GLY A 109 -1.07 -6.06 3.04
N GLU A 110 -0.27 -6.52 4.00
CA GLU A 110 1.11 -6.92 3.78
C GLU A 110 1.18 -8.32 3.14
N TYR A 111 2.02 -8.46 2.12
CA TYR A 111 2.38 -9.73 1.50
C TYR A 111 3.89 -9.91 1.62
N LEU A 112 4.33 -11.16 1.72
CA LEU A 112 5.72 -11.54 1.83
C LEU A 112 6.13 -12.33 0.59
N SER A 113 7.31 -12.04 0.08
CA SER A 113 8.01 -12.90 -0.87
C SER A 113 9.39 -13.29 -0.32
N GLN A 114 9.97 -14.35 -0.88
CA GLN A 114 11.32 -14.78 -0.57
C GLN A 114 12.31 -14.24 -1.61
N SER A 115 13.43 -13.70 -1.12
CA SER A 115 14.53 -13.10 -1.86
C SER A 115 14.10 -11.93 -2.77
N SER A 116 15.07 -11.34 -3.47
CA SER A 116 14.81 -10.35 -4.52
C SER A 116 14.15 -11.03 -5.72
N ILE A 117 12.84 -10.89 -5.85
CA ILE A 117 12.13 -11.27 -7.07
C ILE A 117 12.53 -10.29 -8.19
N ASN A 118 12.81 -10.82 -9.39
CA ASN A 118 13.02 -9.97 -10.57
C ASN A 118 11.67 -9.37 -11.01
N VAL A 119 11.47 -8.10 -10.69
CA VAL A 119 10.24 -7.38 -11.02
C VAL A 119 10.31 -6.56 -12.32
N SER A 120 11.47 -6.51 -12.98
CA SER A 120 11.72 -5.61 -14.13
C SER A 120 10.73 -5.73 -15.29
N ARG A 121 10.16 -6.93 -15.50
CA ARG A 121 9.22 -7.21 -16.61
C ARG A 121 7.75 -7.18 -16.21
N ALA A 122 7.47 -7.00 -14.92
CA ALA A 122 6.12 -7.06 -14.35
C ALA A 122 5.88 -5.92 -13.36
N SER A 123 6.64 -4.82 -13.49
CA SER A 123 6.52 -3.68 -12.59
C SER A 123 6.63 -2.35 -13.29
N GLY A 124 5.96 -1.38 -12.70
CA GLY A 124 6.11 0.03 -12.99
C GLY A 124 6.66 0.74 -11.75
N VAL A 125 7.41 1.82 -11.99
CA VAL A 125 8.05 2.60 -10.93
C VAL A 125 7.69 4.05 -11.12
N THR A 126 7.21 4.69 -10.06
CA THR A 126 7.01 6.15 -9.99
C THR A 126 7.75 6.72 -8.80
N SER A 127 8.17 7.98 -8.87
CA SER A 127 8.80 8.67 -7.74
C SER A 127 7.75 9.39 -6.89
N LEU A 128 8.05 9.60 -5.60
CA LEU A 128 7.21 10.46 -4.75
C LEU A 128 7.14 11.88 -5.30
N LYS A 129 8.22 12.37 -5.91
CA LYS A 129 8.22 13.67 -6.61
C LYS A 129 7.17 13.71 -7.72
N THR A 130 7.09 12.67 -8.56
CA THR A 130 6.09 12.56 -9.62
C THR A 130 4.67 12.66 -9.04
N LEU A 131 4.38 11.91 -7.97
CA LEU A 131 3.08 11.95 -7.30
C LEU A 131 2.74 13.35 -6.74
N ILE A 132 3.73 14.07 -6.21
CA ILE A 132 3.55 15.45 -5.75
C ILE A 132 3.26 16.38 -6.94
N ASP A 133 4.04 16.26 -8.01
CA ASP A 133 3.95 17.13 -9.19
C ASP A 133 2.64 16.95 -9.96
N THR A 134 2.10 15.73 -10.00
CA THR A 134 0.77 15.46 -10.58
C THR A 134 -0.37 16.05 -9.75
N GLY A 135 -0.07 16.60 -8.57
CA GLY A 135 -1.06 17.20 -7.69
C GLY A 135 -1.87 16.19 -6.88
N LEU A 136 -1.40 14.95 -6.73
CA LEU A 136 -2.14 13.90 -6.01
C LEU A 136 -2.52 14.34 -4.58
N PHE A 137 -1.66 15.12 -3.92
CA PHE A 137 -1.84 15.54 -2.54
C PHE A 137 -2.47 16.93 -2.39
N LYS A 138 -3.01 17.52 -3.47
CA LYS A 138 -3.67 18.82 -3.45
C LYS A 138 -5.13 18.73 -2.97
N GLU A 139 -5.71 19.89 -2.66
CA GLU A 139 -7.01 20.06 -2.01
C GLU A 139 -8.17 19.27 -2.65
N TYR A 140 -8.17 19.15 -3.98
CA TYR A 140 -9.25 18.51 -4.74
C TYR A 140 -9.02 17.02 -5.05
N VAL A 141 -7.91 16.44 -4.58
CA VAL A 141 -7.53 15.06 -4.92
C VAL A 141 -7.42 14.22 -3.64
N CYS A 142 -6.30 14.30 -2.92
CA CYS A 142 -6.11 13.61 -1.63
C CYS A 142 -5.51 14.57 -0.56
N PRO A 143 -6.26 15.59 -0.11
CA PRO A 143 -5.74 16.61 0.82
C PRO A 143 -5.20 16.03 2.14
N TYR A 144 -5.83 14.97 2.65
CA TYR A 144 -5.47 14.34 3.92
C TYR A 144 -4.08 13.68 3.91
N LEU A 145 -3.54 13.36 2.72
CA LEU A 145 -2.15 12.92 2.54
C LEU A 145 -1.18 14.10 2.34
N GLY A 146 -1.67 15.27 1.95
CA GLY A 146 -0.86 16.49 1.78
C GLY A 146 -0.45 17.17 3.07
N ASP A 147 -1.09 16.86 4.20
CA ASP A 147 -0.74 17.43 5.50
C ASP A 147 0.60 16.90 6.04
N SER A 148 1.65 17.69 5.81
CA SER A 148 3.02 17.39 6.21
C SER A 148 3.23 17.21 7.72
N ILE A 149 2.33 17.74 8.57
CA ILE A 149 2.38 17.56 10.03
C ILE A 149 2.29 16.07 10.39
N HIS A 150 1.61 15.29 9.55
CA HIS A 150 1.34 13.88 9.77
C HIS A 150 2.31 12.92 9.08
N TRP A 151 3.18 13.40 8.19
CA TRP A 151 4.07 12.52 7.42
C TRP A 151 4.99 11.66 8.30
N SER A 152 5.44 12.19 9.44
CA SER A 152 6.30 11.46 10.39
C SER A 152 5.58 10.33 11.17
N ARG A 153 4.27 10.15 10.98
CA ARG A 153 3.47 9.11 11.63
C ARG A 153 3.07 8.06 10.61
N LEU A 154 3.45 6.80 10.82
CA LEU A 154 3.04 5.70 9.93
C LEU A 154 1.75 5.03 10.41
N ALA A 155 1.85 4.02 11.28
CA ALA A 155 0.74 3.15 11.65
C ALA A 155 -0.47 3.93 12.21
N LYS A 156 -0.22 4.89 13.13
CA LYS A 156 -1.28 5.71 13.71
C LYS A 156 -1.97 6.60 12.68
N ARG A 157 -1.22 7.16 11.71
CA ARG A 157 -1.81 8.01 10.67
C ARG A 157 -2.64 7.17 9.71
N VAL A 158 -2.17 5.98 9.31
CA VAL A 158 -2.95 5.08 8.45
C VAL A 158 -4.29 4.69 9.11
N LEU A 159 -4.31 4.47 10.42
CA LEU A 159 -5.57 4.23 11.14
C LEU A 159 -6.48 5.47 11.18
N SER A 160 -5.93 6.64 11.52
CA SER A 160 -6.66 7.92 11.50
C SER A 160 -7.28 8.17 10.13
N LEU A 161 -6.47 7.97 9.08
CA LEU A 161 -6.91 8.15 7.70
C LEU A 161 -8.06 7.23 7.35
N ARG A 162 -8.06 5.96 7.79
CA ARG A 162 -9.19 5.03 7.59
C ARG A 162 -10.44 5.47 8.32
N GLU A 163 -10.31 5.96 9.56
CA GLU A 163 -11.44 6.48 10.34
C GLU A 163 -12.04 7.75 9.69
N GLU A 164 -11.18 8.68 9.24
CA GLU A 164 -11.57 9.90 8.50
C GLU A 164 -12.30 9.55 7.19
N VAL A 165 -11.71 8.63 6.43
CA VAL A 165 -12.25 8.05 5.20
C VAL A 165 -13.65 7.45 5.40
N ASP A 166 -13.82 6.62 6.43
CA ASP A 166 -15.07 5.89 6.64
C ASP A 166 -16.16 6.84 7.13
N SER A 167 -15.80 7.87 7.90
CA SER A 167 -16.73 8.93 8.34
C SER A 167 -17.19 9.79 7.15
N LEU A 168 -16.29 10.17 6.26
CA LEU A 168 -16.61 10.96 5.06
C LEU A 168 -17.51 10.22 4.06
N ARG A 169 -17.45 8.88 4.02
CA ARG A 169 -18.36 8.06 3.21
C ARG A 169 -19.81 8.13 3.67
N VAL A 170 -20.05 8.36 4.97
CA VAL A 170 -21.39 8.32 5.58
C VAL A 170 -22.11 9.67 5.45
N GLU A 171 -21.39 10.80 5.50
CA GLU A 171 -22.00 12.12 5.66
C GLU A 171 -22.34 12.85 4.36
N HIS A 172 -21.76 12.48 3.22
CA HIS A 172 -21.98 13.23 1.98
C HIS A 172 -22.06 12.31 0.76
N GLN A 173 -23.25 12.23 0.16
CA GLN A 173 -23.49 11.69 -1.19
C GLN A 173 -23.31 12.83 -2.22
N ALA A 174 -22.74 12.50 -3.38
CA ALA A 174 -22.49 13.36 -4.56
C ALA A 174 -21.17 14.18 -4.60
N TRP A 175 -20.19 13.68 -5.36
CA TRP A 175 -19.40 14.44 -6.37
C TRP A 175 -18.53 13.52 -7.27
N ALA A 176 -18.92 12.25 -7.46
CA ALA A 176 -18.33 11.36 -8.47
C ALA A 176 -18.60 11.89 -9.90
N SER A 177 -17.96 13.00 -10.26
CA SER A 177 -18.02 13.55 -11.61
C SER A 177 -16.99 12.83 -12.47
N LEU A 178 -17.31 12.72 -13.75
CA LEU A 178 -16.39 12.27 -14.79
C LEU A 178 -15.03 12.99 -14.73
N GLU A 179 -14.99 14.23 -14.24
CA GLU A 179 -13.79 15.05 -14.07
C GLU A 179 -12.82 14.48 -13.02
N HIS A 180 -13.33 13.94 -11.92
CA HIS A 180 -12.50 13.28 -10.91
C HIS A 180 -11.92 11.98 -11.43
N ALA A 181 -12.74 11.15 -12.07
CA ALA A 181 -12.25 9.93 -12.72
C ALA A 181 -11.14 10.24 -13.74
N ARG A 182 -11.33 11.28 -14.57
CA ARG A 182 -10.31 11.75 -15.53
C ARG A 182 -9.03 12.22 -14.83
N THR A 183 -9.15 12.92 -13.71
CA THR A 183 -8.00 13.38 -12.93
C THR A 183 -7.19 12.20 -12.39
N PHE A 184 -7.81 11.18 -11.80
CA PHE A 184 -7.09 9.99 -11.31
C PHE A 184 -6.46 9.18 -12.44
N ILE A 185 -7.14 9.08 -13.58
CA ILE A 185 -6.57 8.44 -14.77
C ILE A 185 -5.32 9.20 -15.23
N ALA A 186 -5.40 10.52 -15.37
CA ALA A 186 -4.26 11.33 -15.78
C ALA A 186 -3.07 11.22 -14.81
N ILE A 187 -3.34 11.22 -13.49
CA ILE A 187 -2.32 10.97 -12.46
C ILE A 187 -1.70 9.58 -12.64
N ALA A 188 -2.52 8.55 -12.85
CA ALA A 188 -2.05 7.18 -12.99
C ALA A 188 -1.20 6.97 -14.25
N GLU A 189 -1.62 7.55 -15.37
CA GLU A 189 -0.86 7.53 -16.63
C GLU A 189 0.47 8.28 -16.50
N ALA A 190 0.49 9.41 -15.81
CA ALA A 190 1.73 10.14 -15.52
C ALA A 190 2.69 9.33 -14.63
N CYS A 191 2.16 8.46 -13.75
CA CYS A 191 2.96 7.64 -12.85
C CYS A 191 3.47 6.34 -13.49
N PHE A 192 2.64 5.65 -14.27
CA PHE A 192 2.94 4.28 -14.74
C PHE A 192 2.88 4.11 -16.26
N GLY A 193 2.55 5.17 -17.00
CA GLY A 193 2.38 5.14 -18.45
C GLY A 193 1.08 4.47 -18.89
N SER A 194 0.63 4.80 -20.11
CA SER A 194 -0.57 4.23 -20.73
C SER A 194 -0.28 3.12 -21.76
N HIS A 195 0.99 2.84 -22.06
CA HIS A 195 1.39 1.97 -23.16
C HIS A 195 2.54 1.02 -22.76
N GLY A 196 2.70 -0.08 -23.53
CA GLY A 196 3.81 -1.03 -23.38
C GLY A 196 3.50 -2.22 -22.46
N ALA A 197 4.55 -2.88 -21.98
CA ALA A 197 4.45 -4.11 -21.18
C ALA A 197 3.67 -3.93 -19.86
N ASN A 198 3.52 -2.68 -19.40
CA ASN A 198 2.88 -2.32 -18.14
C ASN A 198 1.51 -1.64 -18.31
N ARG A 199 0.86 -1.80 -19.48
CA ARG A 199 -0.41 -1.12 -19.82
C ARG A 199 -1.54 -1.28 -18.80
N ASN A 200 -1.50 -2.34 -17.98
CA ASN A 200 -2.51 -2.60 -16.95
C ASN A 200 -2.25 -1.84 -15.63
N LEU A 201 -1.05 -1.30 -15.41
CA LEU A 201 -0.68 -0.69 -14.14
C LEU A 201 -1.35 0.67 -13.92
N ALA A 202 -1.39 1.55 -14.94
CA ALA A 202 -2.09 2.82 -14.81
C ALA A 202 -3.60 2.64 -14.56
N PRO A 203 -4.34 1.79 -15.32
CA PRO A 203 -5.73 1.47 -15.00
C PRO A 203 -5.90 0.93 -13.57
N ALA A 204 -5.06 -0.02 -13.15
CA ALA A 204 -5.14 -0.59 -11.80
C ALA A 204 -4.86 0.48 -10.72
N PHE A 205 -3.87 1.34 -10.91
CA PHE A 205 -3.55 2.42 -9.99
C PHE A 205 -4.68 3.46 -9.92
N ALA A 206 -5.30 3.81 -11.05
CA ALA A 206 -6.47 4.69 -11.09
C ALA A 206 -7.64 4.11 -10.30
N VAL A 207 -7.93 2.81 -10.43
CA VAL A 207 -8.95 2.12 -9.62
C VAL A 207 -8.59 2.17 -8.13
N MET A 208 -7.32 1.94 -7.78
CA MET A 208 -6.88 2.04 -6.39
C MET A 208 -7.06 3.46 -5.84
N LEU A 209 -6.71 4.48 -6.60
CA LEU A 209 -6.91 5.90 -6.25
C LEU A 209 -8.37 6.25 -6.05
N LEU A 210 -9.22 5.82 -6.98
CA LEU A 210 -10.68 5.92 -6.88
C LEU A 210 -11.18 5.25 -5.59
N SER A 211 -10.58 4.13 -5.20
CA SER A 211 -10.93 3.41 -3.97
C SER A 211 -10.30 3.95 -2.67
N LEU A 212 -9.56 5.07 -2.68
CA LEU A 212 -8.86 5.65 -1.51
C LEU A 212 -9.73 6.48 -0.55
N PRO A 213 -11.06 6.32 -0.63
CA PRO A 213 -12.04 7.32 -0.22
C PRO A 213 -11.51 8.72 -0.42
N LEU A 214 -11.70 9.11 -1.66
CA LEU A 214 -11.70 10.50 -2.02
C LEU A 214 -12.93 11.11 -1.31
N LEU A 215 -12.91 12.42 -1.18
CA LEU A 215 -14.00 13.29 -0.71
C LEU A 215 -15.40 12.81 -1.20
N PRO A 216 -16.52 13.30 -0.64
CA PRO A 216 -17.89 12.74 -0.70
C PRO A 216 -18.33 11.79 -1.85
N GLY A 217 -19.34 10.95 -1.64
CA GLY A 217 -20.19 10.49 -2.75
C GLY A 217 -19.58 9.52 -3.77
N PHE A 218 -19.14 8.35 -3.31
CA PHE A 218 -18.83 7.20 -4.15
C PHE A 218 -20.08 6.33 -4.37
N GLU A 219 -20.60 6.29 -5.61
CA GLU A 219 -21.57 5.28 -6.08
C GLU A 219 -21.00 4.52 -7.30
N ASN A 220 -21.69 3.46 -7.73
CA ASN A 220 -21.35 2.57 -8.85
C ASN A 220 -21.04 3.32 -10.18
N ASP A 221 -21.55 4.54 -10.33
CA ASP A 221 -21.38 5.40 -11.52
C ASP A 221 -19.92 5.75 -11.83
N SER A 222 -19.03 5.81 -10.84
CA SER A 222 -17.58 6.04 -11.06
C SER A 222 -16.89 4.85 -11.69
N VAL A 223 -17.28 3.64 -11.27
CA VAL A 223 -16.77 2.39 -11.88
C VAL A 223 -17.31 2.30 -13.30
N ASP A 224 -18.58 2.61 -13.52
CA ASP A 224 -19.16 2.66 -14.87
C ASP A 224 -18.52 3.75 -15.74
N ALA A 225 -18.20 4.92 -15.18
CA ALA A 225 -17.48 5.99 -15.89
C ALA A 225 -16.04 5.56 -16.24
N PHE A 226 -15.36 4.89 -15.32
CA PHE A 226 -14.04 4.29 -15.57
C PHE A 226 -14.12 3.21 -16.67
N LEU A 227 -15.09 2.30 -16.58
CA LEU A 227 -15.31 1.26 -17.58
C LEU A 227 -15.68 1.84 -18.96
N LYS A 228 -16.41 2.96 -19.02
CA LYS A 228 -16.69 3.70 -20.27
C LYS A 228 -15.44 4.32 -20.90
N LEU A 229 -14.43 4.65 -20.09
CA LEU A 229 -13.15 5.20 -20.57
C LEU A 229 -12.17 4.10 -21.00
N TYR A 230 -12.37 2.86 -20.55
CA TYR A 230 -11.63 1.67 -20.97
C TYR A 230 -12.56 0.60 -21.57
N PRO A 231 -13.25 0.89 -22.69
CA PRO A 231 -14.15 -0.07 -23.30
C PRO A 231 -13.34 -1.20 -23.96
N GLY A 232 -13.11 -2.28 -23.20
CA GLY A 232 -12.62 -3.57 -23.69
C GLY A 232 -11.23 -3.57 -24.36
N THR A 233 -10.21 -3.97 -23.59
CA THR A 233 -9.12 -4.80 -24.13
C THR A 233 -9.59 -6.22 -24.35
#